data_AF-A0A6C0EN24-F1
#
_entry.id   AF-A0A6C0EN24-F1
#
_cell.length_a   1.000
_cell.length_b   1.000
_cell.length_c   1.000
_cell.angle_alpha   90.00
_cell.angle_beta   90.00
_cell.angle_gamma   90.00
#
_symmetry.space_group_name_H-M   'P 1'
#
loop_
_entity.id
_entity.type
_entity.pdbx_description
1 polymer ?
#
loop_
_entity_poly.entity_id
_entity_poly.type
_entity_poly.pdbx_seq_one_letter_code
_entity_poly.pdbx_strand_id
1 'polypeptide(L)'
;MCGIFAVLSSDTKGDDSFETKNFHKGQNRGPENSVCTRVNENILVGFHRLAINGYCNPHSEQPICIENCVLICNGEIYNWKELHSMLDIPAKTGSDCEIIIHLYKQFGIEYMLNKLDGVFAFVLYDKEQNQVFIARDPFGVRPLFISYNKDNPDHYFYALSSELKMMTHMIDGGTYVAKQFQPGSYAKINFNDGGKMIKHQYYNNVCSENVSWMQDKNKYLLSIRDNLIAAVKKRVDNTDREIACLLSGGLDSSLITALVAKFHGTKNLHTWSIGMKGSEDLKYAKKVADYLGTHHHSIELSAVEFLDAIESVIQTIESYDTTTVRASVGNWLISKYIKENSNAKVIFNGDGSDEVTGGYMYFHYAPNALEFDNECKRLLKDIHYFDVLRSDRSISSHGLEARTPFLDKNFVQSYLSIPAQYRFQIMKETKIEKYLLRKAFDNENMLLPKDVLWRRKEAFSDGVSAQKESWFKVIQNYAKQKYKDMNLDGPGCEKYLYREIFNKYYPNCKEAIPYMWMPKFVNALDASARTLDIYKSKHAEENVKLESC
;
A
#
# COMPACT_ATOMS: atom_id res chain seq x y z
N MET A 1 -10.40 -4.39 5.10
CA MET A 1 -9.29 -3.98 5.98
C MET A 1 -9.91 -3.20 7.11
N CYS A 2 -9.44 -3.22 8.35
CA CYS A 2 -10.10 -2.41 9.38
C CYS A 2 -9.98 -0.89 9.11
N GLY A 3 -10.81 -0.10 9.81
CA GLY A 3 -10.74 1.36 9.84
C GLY A 3 -10.68 1.85 11.28
N ILE A 4 -9.75 2.74 11.60
CA ILE A 4 -9.64 3.39 12.90
C ILE A 4 -10.08 4.85 12.82
N PHE A 5 -10.63 5.34 13.92
CA PHE A 5 -11.00 6.74 14.14
C PHE A 5 -10.72 7.09 15.59
N ALA A 6 -10.15 8.27 15.86
CA ALA A 6 -10.03 8.76 17.22
C ALA A 6 -10.14 10.28 17.25
N VAL A 7 -10.80 10.80 18.27
CA VAL A 7 -10.82 12.24 18.59
C VAL A 7 -10.25 12.41 19.98
N LEU A 8 -9.24 13.25 20.08
CA LEU A 8 -8.52 13.57 21.30
C LEU A 8 -8.71 15.08 21.53
N SER A 9 -9.52 15.47 22.52
CA SER A 9 -9.90 16.87 22.80
C SER A 9 -9.84 17.22 24.30
N SER A 10 -9.41 18.43 24.67
CA SER A 10 -9.58 18.98 26.04
C SER A 10 -10.96 19.55 26.30
N ASP A 11 -11.66 19.93 25.23
CA ASP A 11 -12.98 20.54 25.32
C ASP A 11 -14.04 19.45 25.21
N THR A 12 -14.81 19.27 26.28
CA THR A 12 -15.91 18.30 26.44
C THR A 12 -17.14 18.61 25.58
N LYS A 13 -17.04 19.57 24.66
CA LYS A 13 -18.14 20.06 23.80
C LYS A 13 -18.05 19.54 22.36
N GLY A 14 -17.54 18.33 22.16
CA GLY A 14 -17.73 17.62 20.90
C GLY A 14 -19.20 17.27 20.74
N ASP A 15 -19.81 17.64 19.61
CA ASP A 15 -21.12 17.09 19.23
C ASP A 15 -20.91 15.62 18.84
N ASP A 16 -21.19 14.71 19.77
CA ASP A 16 -21.08 13.25 19.57
C ASP A 16 -21.75 12.80 18.27
N SER A 17 -22.83 13.47 17.85
CA SER A 17 -23.54 13.15 16.61
C SER A 17 -22.72 13.46 15.36
N PHE A 18 -21.94 14.55 15.39
CA PHE A 18 -21.08 14.97 14.29
C PHE A 18 -19.84 14.08 14.17
N GLU A 19 -19.21 13.73 15.29
CA GLU A 19 -18.06 12.83 15.32
C GLU A 19 -18.46 11.44 14.83
N THR A 20 -19.63 10.94 15.28
CA THR A 20 -20.17 9.64 14.86
C THR A 20 -20.55 9.62 13.38
N LYS A 21 -21.12 10.71 12.83
CA LYS A 21 -21.43 10.80 11.38
C LYS A 21 -20.17 10.71 10.51
N ASN A 22 -19.08 11.34 10.97
CA ASN A 22 -17.79 11.28 10.25
C ASN A 22 -17.12 9.92 10.37
N PHE A 23 -17.22 9.27 11.53
CA PHE A 23 -16.78 7.89 11.74
C PHE A 23 -17.40 6.96 10.67
N HIS A 24 -18.72 6.96 10.49
CA HIS A 24 -19.40 6.04 9.56
C HIS A 24 -18.97 6.15 8.08
N LYS A 25 -18.31 7.23 7.66
CA LYS A 25 -17.77 7.34 6.29
C LYS A 25 -16.67 6.29 5.99
N GLY A 26 -16.04 5.72 7.02
CA GLY A 26 -15.01 4.68 6.89
C GLY A 26 -15.54 3.23 6.90
N GLN A 27 -16.86 3.02 7.01
CA GLN A 27 -17.46 1.70 7.23
C GLN A 27 -17.11 0.67 6.14
N ASN A 28 -16.94 1.12 4.90
CA ASN A 28 -16.63 0.24 3.76
C ASN A 28 -15.33 -0.56 3.95
N ARG A 29 -14.38 -0.05 4.75
CA ARG A 29 -13.16 -0.76 5.11
C ARG A 29 -13.47 -2.01 5.92
N GLY A 30 -14.22 -1.81 7.01
CA GLY A 30 -14.61 -2.84 7.97
C GLY A 30 -16.12 -3.00 8.04
N PRO A 31 -16.73 -3.71 7.06
CA PRO A 31 -18.18 -3.78 6.93
C PRO A 31 -18.85 -4.73 7.94
N GLU A 32 -18.09 -5.51 8.70
CA GLU A 32 -18.64 -6.61 9.52
C GLU A 32 -19.12 -6.12 10.89
N ASN A 33 -18.39 -5.19 11.52
CA ASN A 33 -18.82 -4.57 12.78
C ASN A 33 -18.29 -3.13 12.89
N SER A 34 -19.00 -2.28 13.64
CA SER A 34 -18.59 -0.90 13.88
C SER A 34 -18.87 -0.49 15.32
N VAL A 35 -17.84 -0.09 16.05
CA VAL A 35 -17.93 0.36 17.44
C VAL A 35 -17.34 1.76 17.53
N CYS A 36 -18.12 2.73 18.00
CA CYS A 36 -17.65 4.06 18.35
C CYS A 36 -18.00 4.31 19.82
N THR A 37 -17.00 4.58 20.64
CA THR A 37 -17.19 4.70 22.08
C THR A 37 -16.27 5.75 22.69
N ARG A 38 -16.79 6.45 23.70
CA ARG A 38 -16.06 7.46 24.44
C ARG A 38 -15.37 6.77 25.63
N VAL A 39 -14.03 6.74 25.61
CA VAL A 39 -13.21 6.07 26.63
C VAL A 39 -13.19 6.87 27.92
N ASN A 40 -13.18 8.20 27.80
CA ASN A 40 -13.34 9.19 28.86
C ASN A 40 -13.78 10.53 28.23
N GLU A 41 -13.89 11.59 29.04
CA GLU A 41 -14.32 12.93 28.60
C GLU A 41 -13.51 13.48 27.40
N ASN A 42 -12.24 13.11 27.29
CA ASN A 42 -11.27 13.67 26.35
C ASN A 42 -10.99 12.78 25.13
N ILE A 43 -11.45 11.53 25.13
CA ILE A 43 -11.04 10.52 24.16
C ILE A 43 -12.25 9.76 23.61
N LEU A 44 -12.49 9.92 22.30
CA LEU A 44 -13.38 9.08 21.52
C LEU A 44 -12.55 8.13 20.66
N VAL A 45 -12.92 6.85 20.61
CA VAL A 45 -12.33 5.85 19.71
C VAL A 45 -13.41 5.17 18.88
N GLY A 46 -13.12 4.96 17.61
CA GLY A 46 -13.98 4.31 16.64
C GLY A 46 -13.22 3.23 15.88
N PHE A 47 -13.87 2.10 15.66
CA PHE A 47 -13.32 0.97 14.93
C PHE A 47 -14.35 0.35 13.98
N HIS A 48 -13.98 0.24 12.70
CA HIS A 48 -14.67 -0.57 11.70
C HIS A 48 -13.89 -1.86 11.50
N ARG A 49 -14.54 -3.00 11.72
CA ARG A 49 -13.88 -4.31 11.70
C ARG A 49 -14.07 -5.03 10.37
N LEU A 50 -12.96 -5.48 9.80
CA LEU A 50 -12.92 -6.65 8.93
C LEU A 50 -12.19 -7.74 9.70
N ALA A 51 -12.91 -8.79 10.12
CA ALA A 51 -12.37 -9.82 10.99
C ALA A 51 -11.51 -10.81 10.19
N ILE A 52 -10.18 -10.64 10.23
CA ILE A 52 -9.23 -11.56 9.60
C ILE A 52 -8.78 -12.64 10.58
N ASN A 53 -8.07 -12.26 11.64
CA ASN A 53 -7.67 -13.17 12.71
C ASN A 53 -8.68 -13.13 13.87
N GLY A 54 -8.98 -14.30 14.43
CA GLY A 54 -9.94 -14.44 15.53
C GLY A 54 -11.38 -14.22 15.08
N TYR A 55 -11.69 -14.39 13.79
CA TYR A 55 -13.00 -14.00 13.23
C TYR A 55 -14.21 -14.69 13.88
N CYS A 56 -14.03 -15.90 14.41
CA CYS A 56 -15.07 -16.62 15.16
C CYS A 56 -15.13 -16.29 16.66
N ASN A 57 -14.18 -15.49 17.19
CA ASN A 57 -14.11 -15.17 18.61
C ASN A 57 -14.71 -13.78 18.88
N PRO A 58 -15.85 -13.64 19.58
CA PRO A 58 -16.41 -12.34 19.94
C PRO A 58 -15.46 -11.44 20.77
N HIS A 59 -14.48 -12.03 21.45
CA HIS A 59 -13.49 -11.28 22.23
C HIS A 59 -12.38 -10.63 21.38
N SER A 60 -12.35 -10.87 20.07
CA SER A 60 -11.41 -10.26 19.13
C SER A 60 -11.89 -8.92 18.54
N GLU A 61 -13.03 -8.41 19.02
CA GLU A 61 -13.52 -7.08 18.70
C GLU A 61 -12.59 -5.99 19.22
N GLN A 62 -12.64 -4.80 18.60
CA GLN A 62 -11.90 -3.64 19.06
C GLN A 62 -12.86 -2.47 19.38
N PRO A 63 -12.55 -1.61 20.36
CA PRO A 63 -11.26 -1.47 21.06
C PRO A 63 -10.86 -2.67 21.93
N ILE A 64 -9.60 -3.12 21.83
CA ILE A 64 -9.05 -4.16 22.70
C ILE A 64 -8.74 -3.51 24.04
N CYS A 65 -9.33 -4.03 25.11
CA CYS A 65 -9.16 -3.53 26.47
C CYS A 65 -8.46 -4.60 27.33
N ILE A 66 -7.25 -4.30 27.81
CA ILE A 66 -6.52 -5.16 28.75
C ILE A 66 -6.03 -4.29 29.90
N GLU A 67 -6.55 -4.58 31.10
CA GLU A 67 -6.30 -3.79 32.30
C GLU A 67 -6.57 -2.29 32.06
N ASN A 68 -5.54 -1.45 32.16
CA ASN A 68 -5.61 0.00 32.00
C ASN A 68 -5.40 0.48 30.55
N CYS A 69 -5.17 -0.43 29.60
CA CYS A 69 -4.87 -0.09 28.22
C CYS A 69 -6.08 -0.29 27.30
N VAL A 70 -6.27 0.66 26.37
CA VAL A 70 -7.29 0.61 25.30
C VAL A 70 -6.59 0.77 23.96
N LEU A 71 -6.77 -0.18 23.04
CA LEU A 71 -6.12 -0.21 21.74
C LEU A 71 -7.14 -0.29 20.60
N ILE A 72 -6.99 0.57 19.60
CA ILE A 72 -7.54 0.35 18.25
C ILE A 72 -6.38 0.23 17.27
N CYS A 73 -6.41 -0.79 16.42
CA CYS A 73 -5.36 -1.10 15.46
C CYS A 73 -5.96 -1.60 14.14
N ASN A 74 -5.69 -0.86 13.07
CA ASN A 74 -5.82 -1.36 11.71
C ASN A 74 -4.46 -1.95 11.29
N GLY A 75 -4.30 -3.26 11.39
CA GLY A 75 -3.02 -3.90 11.11
C GLY A 75 -3.04 -5.42 11.15
N GLU A 76 -1.89 -5.99 10.80
CA GLU A 76 -1.55 -7.41 10.87
C GLU A 76 -0.14 -7.52 11.46
N ILE A 77 0.01 -8.16 12.62
CA ILE A 77 1.28 -8.43 13.31
C ILE A 77 1.67 -9.88 13.05
N TYR A 78 2.52 -10.15 12.06
CA TYR A 78 2.79 -11.51 11.58
C TYR A 78 3.55 -12.39 12.57
N ASN A 79 4.33 -11.81 13.49
CA ASN A 79 5.09 -12.55 14.50
C ASN A 79 4.40 -12.63 15.87
N TRP A 80 3.10 -12.31 15.97
CA TRP A 80 2.38 -12.28 17.25
C TRP A 80 2.46 -13.61 18.03
N LYS A 81 2.33 -14.76 17.34
CA LYS A 81 2.40 -16.09 17.98
C LYS A 81 3.77 -16.35 18.62
N GLU A 82 4.85 -15.97 17.94
CA GLU A 82 6.21 -16.08 18.46
C GLU A 82 6.38 -15.19 19.69
N LEU A 83 5.92 -13.94 19.59
CA LEU A 83 6.01 -12.97 20.69
C LEU A 83 5.21 -13.43 21.92
N HIS A 84 4.00 -13.95 21.75
CA HIS A 84 3.23 -14.56 22.86
C HIS A 84 3.99 -15.71 23.52
N SER A 85 4.62 -16.59 22.72
CA SER A 85 5.44 -17.69 23.23
C SER A 85 6.68 -17.19 23.98
N MET A 86 7.31 -16.09 23.53
CA MET A 86 8.47 -15.51 24.20
C MET A 86 8.12 -14.84 25.52
N LEU A 87 6.90 -14.30 25.65
CA LEU A 87 6.42 -13.66 26.87
C LEU A 87 5.82 -14.66 27.87
N ASP A 88 5.57 -15.91 27.45
CA ASP A 88 4.80 -16.89 28.21
C ASP A 88 3.39 -16.37 28.59
N ILE A 89 2.76 -15.63 27.67
CA ILE A 89 1.42 -15.07 27.83
C ILE A 89 0.53 -15.61 26.71
N PRO A 90 -0.53 -16.38 27.00
CA PRO A 90 -1.43 -16.87 25.95
C PRO A 90 -2.28 -15.73 25.39
N ALA A 91 -2.55 -15.77 24.09
CA ALA A 91 -3.48 -14.84 23.46
C ALA A 91 -4.93 -15.19 23.84
N LYS A 92 -5.65 -14.24 24.44
CA LYS A 92 -7.01 -14.46 24.94
C LYS A 92 -8.08 -14.17 23.88
N THR A 93 -7.82 -13.18 23.04
CA THR A 93 -8.75 -12.70 22.01
C THR A 93 -8.58 -13.47 20.69
N GLY A 94 -7.39 -14.01 20.43
CA GLY A 94 -7.03 -14.57 19.12
C GLY A 94 -6.80 -13.49 18.04
N SER A 95 -6.89 -12.20 18.40
CA SER A 95 -6.41 -11.12 17.54
C SER A 95 -4.90 -11.00 17.67
N ASP A 96 -4.22 -10.94 16.54
CA ASP A 96 -2.79 -10.67 16.44
C ASP A 96 -2.40 -9.30 17.02
N CYS A 97 -3.32 -8.32 17.03
CA CYS A 97 -3.10 -7.00 17.61
C CYS A 97 -3.06 -7.00 19.15
N GLU A 98 -3.51 -8.07 19.82
CA GLU A 98 -3.49 -8.17 21.29
C GLU A 98 -2.07 -8.04 21.86
N ILE A 99 -1.08 -8.61 21.16
CA ILE A 99 0.32 -8.64 21.58
C ILE A 99 0.91 -7.24 21.79
N ILE A 100 0.37 -6.22 21.12
CA ILE A 100 0.80 -4.83 21.23
C ILE A 100 0.66 -4.35 22.68
N ILE A 101 -0.46 -4.65 23.35
CA ILE A 101 -0.66 -4.22 24.74
C ILE A 101 0.33 -4.94 25.68
N HIS A 102 0.51 -6.24 25.52
CA HIS A 102 1.41 -7.03 26.37
C HIS A 102 2.87 -6.56 26.25
N LEU A 103 3.34 -6.34 25.03
CA LEU A 103 4.68 -5.80 24.79
C LEU A 103 4.86 -4.38 25.33
N TYR A 104 3.86 -3.51 25.14
CA TYR A 104 3.90 -2.15 25.68
C TYR A 104 4.01 -2.16 27.21
N LYS A 105 3.16 -2.94 27.89
CA LYS A 105 3.16 -2.99 29.36
C LYS A 105 4.49 -3.50 29.93
N GLN A 106 5.15 -4.44 29.24
CA GLN A 106 6.38 -5.04 29.74
C GLN A 106 7.64 -4.26 29.37
N PHE A 107 7.68 -3.62 28.20
CA PHE A 107 8.92 -3.02 27.67
C PHE A 107 8.79 -1.58 27.16
N GLY A 108 7.59 -1.01 27.17
CA GLY A 108 7.31 0.32 26.65
C GLY A 108 7.24 0.39 25.11
N ILE A 109 6.88 1.58 24.62
CA ILE A 109 6.53 1.82 23.21
C ILE A 109 7.70 1.56 22.25
N GLU A 110 8.92 1.98 22.59
CA GLU A 110 10.07 1.91 21.68
C GLU A 110 10.53 0.47 21.45
N TYR A 111 10.65 -0.31 22.53
CA TYR A 111 11.01 -1.71 22.41
C TYR A 111 9.94 -2.50 21.65
N MET A 112 8.66 -2.26 21.99
CA MET A 112 7.53 -2.88 21.30
C MET A 112 7.60 -2.64 19.80
N LEU A 113 7.68 -1.38 19.34
CA LEU A 113 7.67 -1.04 17.91
C LEU A 113 8.83 -1.69 17.14
N ASN A 114 10.00 -1.83 17.77
CA ASN A 114 11.14 -2.51 17.15
C ASN A 114 10.94 -4.02 16.98
N LYS A 115 10.13 -4.64 17.86
CA LYS A 115 9.82 -6.08 17.84
C LYS A 115 8.65 -6.46 16.96
N LEU A 116 7.76 -5.52 16.64
CA LEU A 116 6.66 -5.80 15.72
C LEU A 116 7.20 -6.09 14.31
N ASP A 117 6.81 -7.25 13.78
CA ASP A 117 6.96 -7.62 12.37
C ASP A 117 5.57 -7.64 11.74
N GLY A 118 5.17 -6.51 11.16
CA GLY A 118 3.80 -6.30 10.76
C GLY A 118 3.58 -5.00 9.99
N VAL A 119 2.33 -4.79 9.62
CA VAL A 119 1.83 -3.56 9.01
C VAL A 119 0.67 -3.06 9.87
N PHE A 120 0.67 -1.80 10.28
CA PHE A 120 -0.21 -1.31 11.32
C PHE A 120 -0.33 0.20 11.32
N ALA A 121 -1.51 0.66 11.71
CA ALA A 121 -1.77 1.98 12.24
C ALA A 121 -2.58 1.79 13.52
N PHE A 122 -2.14 2.34 14.65
CA PHE A 122 -2.84 2.17 15.92
C PHE A 122 -2.87 3.43 16.77
N VAL A 123 -3.87 3.46 17.67
CA VAL A 123 -3.96 4.37 18.81
C VAL A 123 -4.08 3.53 20.08
N LEU A 124 -3.15 3.72 21.01
CA LEU A 124 -3.08 3.05 22.30
C LEU A 124 -3.22 4.10 23.40
N TYR A 125 -4.21 3.96 24.26
CA TYR A 125 -4.39 4.79 25.45
C TYR A 125 -4.04 4.00 26.71
N ASP A 126 -3.12 4.53 27.51
CA ASP A 126 -2.78 4.04 28.84
C ASP A 126 -3.45 4.94 29.89
N LYS A 127 -4.47 4.40 30.57
CA LYS A 127 -5.23 5.10 31.61
C LYS A 127 -4.41 5.41 32.85
N GLU A 128 -3.43 4.58 33.18
CA GLU A 128 -2.63 4.72 34.39
C GLU A 128 -1.65 5.88 34.26
N GLN A 129 -1.01 5.99 33.09
CA GLN A 129 -0.11 7.11 32.79
C GLN A 129 -0.83 8.34 32.22
N ASN A 130 -2.11 8.21 31.90
CA ASN A 130 -2.91 9.20 31.19
C ASN A 130 -2.26 9.66 29.87
N GLN A 131 -1.79 8.68 29.08
CA GLN A 131 -0.99 8.90 27.86
C GLN A 131 -1.58 8.18 26.65
N VAL A 132 -1.52 8.85 25.50
CA VAL A 132 -1.87 8.25 24.20
C VAL A 132 -0.61 8.08 23.35
N PHE A 133 -0.49 6.90 22.76
CA PHE A 133 0.50 6.58 21.74
C PHE A 133 -0.21 6.36 20.40
N ILE A 134 0.31 7.01 19.36
CA ILE A 134 -0.14 6.84 17.97
C ILE A 134 1.05 6.31 17.21
N ALA A 135 0.93 5.22 16.45
CA ALA A 135 2.03 4.72 15.64
C ALA A 135 1.58 4.21 14.28
N ARG A 136 2.51 4.26 13.33
CA ARG A 136 2.32 3.77 11.96
C ARG A 136 3.51 2.92 11.53
N ASP A 137 3.24 1.89 10.73
CA ASP A 137 4.26 0.95 10.25
C ASP A 137 5.36 1.60 9.39
N PRO A 138 6.50 0.92 9.20
CA PRO A 138 7.68 1.45 8.51
C PRO A 138 7.45 2.15 7.17
N PHE A 139 6.55 1.61 6.34
CA PHE A 139 6.32 2.09 4.97
C PHE A 139 4.94 2.71 4.77
N GLY A 140 4.14 2.80 5.84
CA GLY A 140 2.80 3.36 5.80
C GLY A 140 1.81 2.48 5.05
N VAL A 141 2.03 1.16 5.05
CA VAL A 141 1.17 0.16 4.40
C VAL A 141 -0.26 0.27 4.90
N ARG A 142 -0.44 0.46 6.21
CA ARG A 142 -1.73 0.83 6.78
C ARG A 142 -1.84 2.35 6.87
N PRO A 143 -2.96 2.92 6.42
CA PRO A 143 -3.12 4.36 6.38
C PRO A 143 -3.46 4.96 7.73
N LEU A 144 -2.98 6.18 7.94
CA LEU A 144 -3.37 7.01 9.06
C LEU A 144 -3.24 8.48 8.69
N PHE A 145 -4.30 9.24 8.89
CA PHE A 145 -4.35 10.68 8.83
C PHE A 145 -4.41 11.25 10.24
N ILE A 146 -3.89 12.48 10.35
CA ILE A 146 -4.00 13.31 11.54
C ILE A 146 -4.49 14.70 11.12
N SER A 147 -5.41 15.24 11.91
CA SER A 147 -5.85 16.62 11.82
C SER A 147 -5.57 17.36 13.12
N TYR A 148 -5.14 18.61 12.97
CA TYR A 148 -4.78 19.49 14.07
C TYR A 148 -5.05 20.95 13.67
N ASN A 149 -5.23 21.81 14.67
CA ASN A 149 -5.41 23.24 14.48
C ASN A 149 -4.08 23.86 14.02
N LYS A 150 -4.06 24.47 12.84
CA LYS A 150 -2.82 25.07 12.28
C LYS A 150 -2.49 26.42 12.93
N ASP A 151 -3.50 27.12 13.44
CA ASP A 151 -3.41 28.47 13.98
C ASP A 151 -3.13 28.45 15.50
N ASN A 152 -3.49 27.36 16.18
CA ASN A 152 -3.18 27.12 17.58
C ASN A 152 -2.74 25.66 17.81
N PRO A 153 -1.50 25.31 17.45
CA PRO A 153 -0.99 23.93 17.55
C PRO A 153 -0.82 23.43 19.00
N ASP A 154 -0.85 24.35 19.99
CA ASP A 154 -0.80 24.02 21.42
C ASP A 154 -2.21 23.82 22.03
N HIS A 155 -3.30 24.10 21.29
CA HIS A 155 -4.65 23.68 21.70
C HIS A 155 -4.85 22.21 21.32
N TYR A 156 -5.09 21.39 22.34
CA TYR A 156 -5.24 19.95 22.23
C TYR A 156 -6.61 19.60 21.62
N PHE A 157 -6.67 19.64 20.28
CA PHE A 157 -7.65 18.92 19.47
C PHE A 157 -6.92 18.18 18.35
N TYR A 158 -6.87 16.85 18.46
CA TYR A 158 -6.36 15.97 17.42
C TYR A 158 -7.44 15.00 16.99
N ALA A 159 -7.71 14.94 15.68
CA ALA A 159 -8.47 13.86 15.10
C ALA A 159 -7.52 12.93 14.34
N LEU A 160 -7.80 11.63 14.36
CA LEU A 160 -7.04 10.59 13.67
C LEU A 160 -8.02 9.69 12.92
N SER A 161 -7.67 9.28 11.72
CA SER A 161 -8.50 8.35 10.96
C SER A 161 -7.71 7.53 9.95
N SER A 162 -8.23 6.36 9.56
CA SER A 162 -7.65 5.60 8.44
C SER A 162 -7.81 6.31 7.09
N GLU A 163 -8.87 7.11 6.91
CA GLU A 163 -9.21 7.76 5.63
C GLU A 163 -9.54 9.25 5.83
N LEU A 164 -9.11 10.08 4.89
CA LEU A 164 -9.32 11.53 4.90
C LEU A 164 -10.81 11.89 4.94
N LYS A 165 -11.68 11.14 4.25
CA LYS A 165 -13.14 11.34 4.24
C LYS A 165 -13.77 11.37 5.63
N MET A 166 -13.18 10.65 6.58
CA MET A 166 -13.63 10.60 7.98
C MET A 166 -13.30 11.89 8.74
N MET A 167 -12.64 12.86 8.12
CA MET A 167 -12.21 14.12 8.77
C MET A 167 -12.68 15.37 8.02
N THR A 168 -13.32 15.24 6.85
CA THR A 168 -13.58 16.38 5.96
C THR A 168 -14.37 17.49 6.62
N HIS A 169 -15.39 17.17 7.41
CA HIS A 169 -16.18 18.21 8.07
C HIS A 169 -15.42 18.92 9.21
N MET A 170 -14.41 18.28 9.80
CA MET A 170 -13.59 18.92 10.84
C MET A 170 -12.67 20.00 10.26
N ILE A 171 -12.37 19.93 8.96
CA ILE A 171 -11.45 20.83 8.26
C ILE A 171 -12.16 21.86 7.36
N ASP A 172 -13.49 21.79 7.22
CA ASP A 172 -14.28 22.67 6.35
C ASP A 172 -14.12 24.17 6.70
N GLY A 173 -13.88 24.50 7.97
CA GLY A 173 -13.63 25.87 8.44
C GLY A 173 -12.23 26.43 8.15
N GLY A 174 -11.32 25.64 7.58
CA GLY A 174 -9.97 26.07 7.18
C GLY A 174 -8.96 26.28 8.33
N THR A 175 -9.40 26.29 9.58
CA THR A 175 -8.55 26.34 10.79
C THR A 175 -7.79 25.04 11.03
N TYR A 176 -8.41 23.90 10.72
CA TYR A 176 -7.80 22.60 10.84
C TYR A 176 -7.22 22.15 9.50
N VAL A 177 -6.07 21.48 9.54
CA VAL A 177 -5.46 20.82 8.38
C VAL A 177 -5.47 19.33 8.59
N ALA A 178 -5.51 18.55 7.50
CA ALA A 178 -5.37 17.09 7.54
C ALA A 178 -4.14 16.66 6.75
N LYS A 179 -3.30 15.80 7.35
CA LYS A 179 -2.08 15.25 6.75
C LYS A 179 -1.98 13.77 7.03
N GLN A 180 -1.29 13.05 6.16
CA GLN A 180 -0.89 11.68 6.49
C GLN A 180 0.05 11.69 7.71
N PHE A 181 -0.22 10.82 8.68
CA PHE A 181 0.69 10.56 9.79
C PHE A 181 1.94 9.84 9.26
N GLN A 182 3.12 10.31 9.67
CA GLN A 182 4.39 9.89 9.07
C GLN A 182 4.65 8.37 9.28
N PRO A 183 4.94 7.60 8.22
CA PRO A 183 5.39 6.21 8.35
C PRO A 183 6.66 6.05 9.20
N GLY A 184 6.81 4.88 9.83
CA GLY A 184 8.00 4.57 10.66
C GLY A 184 8.17 5.47 11.87
N SER A 185 7.07 6.08 12.33
CA SER A 185 7.06 7.03 13.45
C SER A 185 5.97 6.69 14.46
N TYR A 186 6.14 7.20 15.68
CA TYR A 186 5.12 7.23 16.70
C TYR A 186 5.00 8.63 17.31
N ALA A 187 3.87 8.92 17.91
CA ALA A 187 3.64 10.14 18.67
C ALA A 187 3.15 9.80 20.07
N LYS A 188 3.60 10.57 21.04
CA LYS A 188 3.20 10.51 22.44
C LYS A 188 2.44 11.78 22.79
N ILE A 189 1.28 11.62 23.43
CA ILE A 189 0.51 12.72 24.03
C ILE A 189 0.35 12.40 25.51
N ASN A 190 0.74 13.34 26.38
CA ASN A 190 0.49 13.24 27.82
C ASN A 190 -0.55 14.30 28.22
N PHE A 191 -1.71 13.87 28.70
CA PHE A 191 -2.76 14.81 29.11
C PHE A 191 -2.44 15.54 30.41
N ASN A 192 -1.53 14.99 31.22
CA ASN A 192 -1.06 15.66 32.44
C ASN A 192 -0.17 16.87 32.10
N ASP A 193 0.44 16.91 30.91
CA ASP A 193 1.35 17.97 30.45
C ASP A 193 0.67 18.88 29.40
N GLY A 194 -0.65 19.04 29.49
CA GLY A 194 -1.41 19.91 28.58
C GLY A 194 -1.71 19.31 27.20
N GLY A 195 -1.48 18.01 27.00
CA GLY A 195 -1.92 17.31 25.79
C GLY A 195 -1.06 17.56 24.53
N LYS A 196 0.16 18.08 24.69
CA LYS A 196 1.06 18.32 23.56
C LYS A 196 1.52 17.02 22.92
N MET A 197 1.45 16.96 21.58
CA MET A 197 1.97 15.84 20.80
C MET A 197 3.48 15.94 20.56
N ILE A 198 4.23 14.92 21.01
CA ILE A 198 5.66 14.76 20.74
C ILE A 198 5.85 13.60 19.74
N LYS A 199 6.56 13.85 18.65
CA LYS A 199 6.75 12.87 17.55
C LYS A 199 8.16 12.28 17.58
N HIS A 200 8.26 10.97 17.34
CA HIS A 200 9.49 10.20 17.36
C HIS A 200 9.55 9.32 16.11
N GLN A 201 10.74 9.20 15.51
CA GLN A 201 10.99 8.24 14.44
C GLN A 201 11.62 6.98 15.03
N TYR A 202 11.02 5.81 14.78
CA TYR A 202 11.57 4.52 15.24
C TYR A 202 12.14 3.68 14.09
N TYR A 203 11.81 4.02 12.84
CA TYR A 203 12.28 3.30 11.66
C TYR A 203 12.74 4.24 10.55
N ASN A 204 13.81 3.84 9.86
CA ASN A 204 14.28 4.46 8.62
C ASN A 204 14.88 3.42 7.67
N ASN A 205 15.06 3.78 6.40
CA ASN A 205 15.62 2.90 5.35
C ASN A 205 17.16 2.93 5.31
N VAL A 206 17.82 3.30 6.40
CA VAL A 206 19.29 3.29 6.47
C VAL A 206 19.74 1.88 6.82
N CYS A 207 20.49 1.26 5.92
CA CYS A 207 21.07 -0.07 6.10
C CYS A 207 22.55 -0.03 5.71
N SER A 208 23.38 -0.75 6.47
CA SER A 208 24.80 -0.94 6.14
C SER A 208 24.94 -1.88 4.95
N GLU A 209 25.84 -1.54 4.03
CA GLU A 209 26.13 -2.41 2.89
C GLU A 209 26.89 -3.67 3.33
N ASN A 210 26.39 -4.84 2.93
CA ASN A 210 26.99 -6.15 3.20
C ASN A 210 28.11 -6.46 2.20
N VAL A 211 29.21 -5.72 2.27
CA VAL A 211 30.36 -5.87 1.36
C VAL A 211 31.07 -7.22 1.46
N SER A 212 30.93 -7.93 2.59
CA SER A 212 31.55 -9.23 2.84
C SER A 212 31.10 -10.33 1.86
N TRP A 213 29.92 -10.18 1.24
CA TRP A 213 29.40 -11.14 0.27
C TRP A 213 29.82 -10.84 -1.17
N MET A 214 30.60 -9.79 -1.42
CA MET A 214 31.07 -9.46 -2.78
C MET A 214 31.95 -10.56 -3.40
N GLN A 215 32.62 -11.37 -2.57
CA GLN A 215 33.40 -12.52 -3.01
C GLN A 215 32.53 -13.72 -3.44
N ASP A 216 31.31 -13.82 -2.92
CA ASP A 216 30.33 -14.86 -3.25
C ASP A 216 28.96 -14.24 -3.47
N LYS A 217 28.78 -13.69 -4.68
CA LYS A 217 27.56 -12.98 -5.09
C LYS A 217 26.31 -13.86 -5.04
N ASN A 218 26.44 -15.19 -5.02
CA ASN A 218 25.30 -16.10 -4.87
C ASN A 218 24.61 -15.92 -3.51
N LYS A 219 25.33 -15.47 -2.47
CA LYS A 219 24.73 -15.16 -1.16
C LYS A 219 23.69 -14.05 -1.26
N TYR A 220 23.87 -13.06 -2.13
CA TYR A 220 22.84 -12.04 -2.35
C TYR A 220 21.59 -12.65 -2.99
N LEU A 221 21.74 -13.54 -3.99
CA LEU A 221 20.61 -14.19 -4.65
C LEU A 221 19.83 -15.09 -3.69
N LEU A 222 20.53 -15.87 -2.86
CA LEU A 222 19.91 -16.68 -1.80
C LEU A 222 19.18 -15.79 -0.79
N SER A 223 19.81 -14.70 -0.33
CA SER A 223 19.19 -13.76 0.60
C SER A 223 17.91 -13.13 0.03
N ILE A 224 17.92 -12.68 -1.22
CA ILE A 224 16.72 -12.15 -1.90
C ILE A 224 15.60 -13.20 -1.91
N ARG A 225 15.94 -14.41 -2.35
CA ARG A 225 14.98 -15.51 -2.50
C ARG A 225 14.38 -15.90 -1.15
N ASP A 226 15.22 -16.16 -0.17
CA ASP A 226 14.81 -16.73 1.11
C ASP A 226 14.03 -15.70 1.94
N ASN A 227 14.42 -14.41 1.91
CA ASN A 227 13.64 -13.35 2.57
C ASN A 227 12.29 -13.11 1.90
N LEU A 228 12.18 -13.17 0.56
CA LEU A 228 10.88 -13.02 -0.10
C LEU A 228 9.97 -14.23 0.17
N ILE A 229 10.54 -15.45 0.16
CA ILE A 229 9.82 -16.67 0.56
C ILE A 229 9.29 -16.54 1.99
N ALA A 230 10.12 -16.11 2.94
CA ALA A 230 9.72 -15.92 4.33
C ALA A 230 8.64 -14.83 4.47
N ALA A 231 8.77 -13.73 3.73
CA ALA A 231 7.80 -12.63 3.71
C ALA A 231 6.42 -13.07 3.22
N VAL A 232 6.36 -13.93 2.19
CA VAL A 232 5.11 -14.52 1.71
C VAL A 232 4.57 -15.54 2.70
N LYS A 233 5.41 -16.47 3.18
CA LYS A 233 4.98 -17.55 4.07
C LYS A 233 4.29 -17.01 5.33
N LYS A 234 4.90 -16.06 6.05
CA LYS A 234 4.29 -15.51 7.27
C LYS A 234 2.96 -14.80 7.02
N ARG A 235 2.78 -14.24 5.81
CA ARG A 235 1.50 -13.64 5.38
C ARG A 235 0.50 -14.69 4.93
N VAL A 236 0.91 -15.86 4.44
CA VAL A 236 -0.04 -16.94 4.13
C VAL A 236 -0.51 -17.59 5.44
N ASP A 237 0.38 -17.77 6.39
CA ASP A 237 0.10 -18.44 7.66
C ASP A 237 -0.73 -17.57 8.65
N ASN A 238 -0.79 -16.25 8.45
CA ASN A 238 -1.44 -15.32 9.37
C ASN A 238 -2.82 -14.88 8.89
N THR A 239 -3.73 -15.81 8.64
CA THR A 239 -5.13 -15.49 8.33
C THR A 239 -6.04 -16.68 8.60
N ASP A 240 -7.24 -16.40 9.09
CA ASP A 240 -8.34 -17.38 9.19
C ASP A 240 -9.34 -17.25 8.02
N ARG A 241 -9.06 -16.41 7.03
CA ARG A 241 -9.96 -16.09 5.91
C ARG A 241 -9.36 -16.52 4.57
N GLU A 242 -10.24 -16.68 3.58
CA GLU A 242 -9.84 -17.06 2.23
C GLU A 242 -8.89 -16.03 1.60
N ILE A 243 -7.87 -16.57 0.92
CA ILE A 243 -6.81 -15.83 0.22
C ILE A 243 -7.12 -15.81 -1.28
N ALA A 244 -6.90 -14.65 -1.91
CA ALA A 244 -6.81 -14.52 -3.36
C ALA A 244 -5.57 -13.71 -3.75
N CYS A 245 -5.17 -13.80 -5.02
CA CYS A 245 -4.06 -13.00 -5.57
C CYS A 245 -4.52 -12.15 -6.74
N LEU A 246 -4.03 -10.91 -6.79
CA LEU A 246 -4.04 -10.11 -8.02
C LEU A 246 -2.91 -10.60 -8.92
N LEU A 247 -3.23 -10.98 -10.15
CA LEU A 247 -2.30 -11.55 -11.12
C LEU A 247 -2.36 -10.75 -12.42
N SER A 248 -1.35 -9.93 -12.69
CA SER A 248 -1.24 -9.15 -13.94
C SER A 248 -0.40 -9.84 -15.01
N GLY A 249 0.27 -10.95 -14.68
CA GLY A 249 1.24 -11.60 -15.57
C GLY A 249 2.57 -10.84 -15.71
N GLY A 250 2.77 -9.75 -14.96
CA GLY A 250 4.08 -9.13 -14.75
C GLY A 250 4.92 -9.93 -13.76
N LEU A 251 6.23 -9.65 -13.70
CA LEU A 251 7.17 -10.38 -12.83
C LEU A 251 6.68 -10.48 -11.37
N ASP A 252 6.29 -9.35 -10.80
CA ASP A 252 6.13 -9.23 -9.34
C ASP A 252 4.87 -9.93 -8.85
N SER A 253 3.72 -9.64 -9.46
CA SER A 253 2.45 -10.28 -9.15
C SER A 253 2.51 -11.80 -9.41
N SER A 254 3.23 -12.21 -10.46
CA SER A 254 3.44 -13.62 -10.77
C SER A 254 4.31 -14.32 -9.72
N LEU A 255 5.43 -13.72 -9.30
CA LEU A 255 6.28 -14.28 -8.24
C LEU A 255 5.53 -14.41 -6.92
N ILE A 256 4.77 -13.38 -6.51
CA ILE A 256 3.95 -13.46 -5.30
C ILE A 256 2.90 -14.55 -5.42
N THR A 257 2.18 -14.62 -6.55
CA THR A 257 1.15 -15.65 -6.78
C THR A 257 1.74 -17.06 -6.73
N ALA A 258 2.90 -17.28 -7.36
CA ALA A 258 3.58 -18.58 -7.33
C ALA A 258 4.02 -18.98 -5.92
N LEU A 259 4.51 -18.03 -5.12
CA LEU A 259 4.88 -18.27 -3.72
C LEU A 259 3.66 -18.51 -2.83
N VAL A 260 2.57 -17.77 -3.02
CA VAL A 260 1.30 -18.03 -2.31
C VAL A 260 0.77 -19.41 -2.68
N ALA A 261 0.74 -19.75 -3.97
CA ALA A 261 0.32 -21.07 -4.45
C ALA A 261 1.14 -22.20 -3.83
N LYS A 262 2.44 -22.01 -3.62
CA LYS A 262 3.32 -22.98 -2.96
C LYS A 262 2.91 -23.26 -1.50
N PHE A 263 2.48 -22.25 -0.75
CA PHE A 263 2.17 -22.38 0.68
C PHE A 263 0.68 -22.63 0.96
N HIS A 264 -0.20 -22.02 0.17
CA HIS A 264 -1.66 -22.13 0.30
C HIS A 264 -2.23 -23.35 -0.45
N GLY A 265 -1.54 -23.80 -1.50
CA GLY A 265 -2.03 -24.79 -2.46
C GLY A 265 -2.76 -24.13 -3.64
N THR A 266 -2.63 -24.74 -4.81
CA THR A 266 -3.10 -24.17 -6.08
C THR A 266 -4.60 -24.35 -6.30
N LYS A 267 -5.14 -25.53 -5.92
CA LYS A 267 -6.55 -25.91 -6.13
C LYS A 267 -7.58 -25.04 -5.41
N ASN A 268 -7.17 -24.30 -4.38
CA ASN A 268 -8.08 -23.41 -3.65
C ASN A 268 -7.70 -21.93 -3.86
N LEU A 269 -6.66 -21.64 -4.65
CA LEU A 269 -6.21 -20.28 -4.85
C LEU A 269 -6.91 -19.64 -6.04
N HIS A 270 -7.74 -18.64 -5.74
CA HIS A 270 -8.35 -17.79 -6.75
C HIS A 270 -7.39 -16.68 -7.16
N THR A 271 -7.19 -16.52 -8.47
CA THR A 271 -6.34 -15.47 -9.05
C THR A 271 -7.19 -14.58 -9.95
N TRP A 272 -7.00 -13.27 -9.84
CA TRP A 272 -7.84 -12.29 -10.51
C TRP A 272 -6.98 -11.36 -11.38
N SER A 273 -7.41 -11.15 -12.61
CA SER A 273 -6.83 -10.20 -13.55
C SER A 273 -7.91 -9.27 -14.11
N ILE A 274 -7.54 -8.05 -14.48
CA ILE A 274 -8.44 -7.08 -15.09
C ILE A 274 -7.73 -6.33 -16.21
N GLY A 275 -8.45 -6.01 -17.27
CA GLY A 275 -7.94 -5.19 -18.36
C GLY A 275 -9.02 -4.83 -19.35
N MET A 276 -8.68 -3.96 -20.30
CA MET A 276 -9.51 -3.77 -21.47
C MET A 276 -9.42 -4.98 -22.39
N LYS A 277 -10.44 -5.19 -23.21
CA LYS A 277 -10.51 -6.32 -24.16
C LYS A 277 -9.20 -6.49 -24.94
N GLY A 278 -8.60 -7.67 -24.82
CA GLY A 278 -7.35 -8.04 -25.50
C GLY A 278 -6.08 -7.44 -24.90
N SER A 279 -6.11 -6.91 -23.68
CA SER A 279 -4.91 -6.36 -23.04
C SER A 279 -3.82 -7.41 -22.83
N GLU A 280 -2.57 -6.95 -22.80
CA GLU A 280 -1.40 -7.81 -22.68
C GLU A 280 -1.34 -8.49 -21.30
N ASP A 281 -1.72 -7.78 -20.25
CA ASP A 281 -1.74 -8.32 -18.89
C ASP A 281 -2.69 -9.51 -18.75
N LEU A 282 -3.87 -9.49 -19.37
CA LEU A 282 -4.80 -10.61 -19.32
C LEU A 282 -4.22 -11.87 -19.97
N LYS A 283 -3.50 -11.72 -21.09
CA LYS A 283 -2.82 -12.83 -21.78
C LYS A 283 -1.76 -13.48 -20.89
N TYR A 284 -0.88 -12.70 -20.30
CA TYR A 284 0.19 -13.25 -19.45
C TYR A 284 -0.34 -13.73 -18.11
N ALA A 285 -1.34 -13.07 -17.52
CA ALA A 285 -1.99 -13.53 -16.30
C ALA A 285 -2.59 -14.92 -16.49
N LYS A 286 -3.31 -15.15 -17.61
CA LYS A 286 -3.81 -16.47 -17.96
C LYS A 286 -2.69 -17.50 -18.09
N LYS A 287 -1.60 -17.16 -18.79
CA LYS A 287 -0.44 -18.06 -18.94
C LYS A 287 0.15 -18.47 -17.59
N VAL A 288 0.31 -17.53 -16.67
CA VAL A 288 0.85 -17.81 -15.32
C VAL A 288 -0.14 -18.65 -14.52
N ALA A 289 -1.43 -18.34 -14.58
CA ALA A 289 -2.45 -19.11 -13.89
C ALA A 289 -2.53 -20.56 -14.40
N ASP A 290 -2.47 -20.78 -15.72
CA ASP A 290 -2.45 -22.11 -16.32
C ASP A 290 -1.18 -22.89 -15.91
N TYR A 291 -0.02 -22.22 -15.83
CA TYR A 291 1.24 -22.82 -15.37
C TYR A 291 1.17 -23.23 -13.88
N LEU A 292 0.55 -22.41 -13.04
CA LEU A 292 0.41 -22.68 -11.61
C LEU A 292 -0.77 -23.61 -11.28
N GLY A 293 -1.74 -23.75 -12.18
CA GLY A 293 -2.97 -24.50 -11.94
C GLY A 293 -3.90 -23.82 -10.93
N THR A 294 -4.00 -22.49 -10.96
CA THR A 294 -4.90 -21.71 -10.08
C THR A 294 -6.29 -21.54 -10.68
N HIS A 295 -7.28 -21.21 -9.85
CA HIS A 295 -8.63 -20.85 -10.32
C HIS A 295 -8.62 -19.40 -10.82
N HIS A 296 -8.45 -19.22 -12.13
CA HIS A 296 -8.28 -17.89 -12.73
C HIS A 296 -9.58 -17.21 -13.14
N HIS A 297 -9.69 -15.93 -12.79
CA HIS A 297 -10.78 -15.03 -13.16
C HIS A 297 -10.20 -13.87 -13.96
N SER A 298 -10.65 -13.72 -15.21
CA SER A 298 -10.20 -12.67 -16.14
C SER A 298 -11.35 -11.71 -16.39
N ILE A 299 -11.21 -10.47 -15.92
CA ILE A 299 -12.24 -9.42 -16.05
C ILE A 299 -11.87 -8.52 -17.23
N GLU A 300 -12.72 -8.53 -18.25
CA GLU A 300 -12.58 -7.68 -19.43
C GLU A 300 -13.65 -6.58 -19.41
N LEU A 301 -13.24 -5.32 -19.40
CA LEU A 301 -14.15 -4.17 -19.43
C LEU A 301 -13.87 -3.26 -20.63
N SER A 302 -14.84 -2.45 -20.98
CA SER A 302 -14.72 -1.39 -21.98
C SER A 302 -13.99 -0.15 -21.43
N ALA A 303 -13.49 0.68 -22.34
CA ALA A 303 -12.93 1.99 -22.02
C ALA A 303 -13.95 2.90 -21.32
N VAL A 304 -15.24 2.77 -21.66
CA VAL A 304 -16.32 3.56 -21.04
C VAL A 304 -16.50 3.16 -19.58
N GLU A 305 -16.55 1.86 -19.27
CA GLU A 305 -16.64 1.39 -17.88
C GLU A 305 -15.45 1.83 -17.03
N PHE A 306 -14.25 1.88 -17.62
CA PHE A 306 -13.07 2.46 -16.96
C PHE A 306 -13.21 3.97 -16.72
N LEU A 307 -13.72 4.74 -17.69
CA LEU A 307 -13.95 6.19 -17.55
C LEU A 307 -15.01 6.49 -16.49
N ASP A 308 -16.13 5.77 -16.49
CA ASP A 308 -17.25 5.96 -15.57
C ASP A 308 -16.84 5.72 -14.10
N ALA A 309 -15.82 4.89 -13.88
CA ALA A 309 -15.29 4.61 -12.55
C ALA A 309 -14.38 5.72 -11.98
N ILE A 310 -13.87 6.66 -12.80
CA ILE A 310 -12.86 7.66 -12.38
C ILE A 310 -13.33 8.47 -11.17
N GLU A 311 -14.58 8.92 -11.16
CA GLU A 311 -15.09 9.76 -10.07
C GLU A 311 -15.17 8.99 -8.74
N SER A 312 -15.73 7.78 -8.75
CA SER A 312 -15.77 6.91 -7.57
C SER A 312 -14.37 6.52 -7.09
N VAL A 313 -13.43 6.35 -8.03
CA VAL A 313 -12.04 6.04 -7.72
C VAL A 313 -11.37 7.20 -7.01
N ILE A 314 -11.45 8.43 -7.53
CA ILE A 314 -10.86 9.62 -6.89
C ILE A 314 -11.49 9.86 -5.51
N GLN A 315 -12.82 9.72 -5.41
CA GLN A 315 -13.51 9.78 -4.14
C GLN A 315 -12.97 8.72 -3.16
N THR A 316 -12.65 7.52 -3.64
CA THR A 316 -12.21 6.41 -2.78
C THR A 316 -10.75 6.55 -2.35
N ILE A 317 -9.85 6.83 -3.29
CA ILE A 317 -8.40 6.86 -3.05
C ILE A 317 -7.92 8.17 -2.42
N GLU A 318 -8.75 9.21 -2.44
CA GLU A 318 -8.47 10.49 -1.77
C GLU A 318 -7.20 11.15 -2.34
N SER A 319 -6.99 11.01 -3.66
CA SER A 319 -5.84 11.54 -4.39
C SER A 319 -6.25 12.00 -5.79
N TYR A 320 -5.58 13.05 -6.25
CA TYR A 320 -5.67 13.58 -7.62
C TYR A 320 -4.37 13.31 -8.41
N ASP A 321 -3.44 12.55 -7.85
CA ASP A 321 -2.19 12.20 -8.52
C ASP A 321 -2.44 11.42 -9.81
N THR A 322 -1.85 11.85 -10.92
CA THR A 322 -2.15 11.32 -12.26
C THR A 322 -1.83 9.83 -12.36
N THR A 323 -0.66 9.40 -11.89
CA THR A 323 -0.26 7.98 -11.92
C THR A 323 -1.16 7.15 -11.03
N THR A 324 -1.41 7.64 -9.82
CA THR A 324 -2.22 6.98 -8.81
C THR A 324 -3.65 6.78 -9.33
N VAL A 325 -4.30 7.83 -9.86
CA VAL A 325 -5.67 7.75 -10.41
C VAL A 325 -5.74 6.74 -11.55
N ARG A 326 -4.86 6.87 -12.56
CA ARG A 326 -4.85 5.96 -13.73
C ARG A 326 -4.78 4.50 -13.34
N ALA A 327 -3.88 4.15 -12.41
CA ALA A 327 -3.72 2.77 -11.95
C ALA A 327 -4.83 2.32 -10.99
N SER A 328 -5.39 3.24 -10.19
CA SER A 328 -6.44 2.93 -9.22
C SER A 328 -7.76 2.54 -9.87
N VAL A 329 -8.06 2.97 -11.10
CA VAL A 329 -9.30 2.59 -11.79
C VAL A 329 -9.42 1.08 -11.94
N GLY A 330 -8.43 0.43 -12.54
CA GLY A 330 -8.41 -1.03 -12.67
C GLY A 330 -8.34 -1.72 -11.30
N ASN A 331 -7.52 -1.21 -10.37
CA ASN A 331 -7.35 -1.78 -9.04
C ASN A 331 -8.64 -1.73 -8.20
N TRP A 332 -9.42 -0.66 -8.31
CA TRP A 332 -10.70 -0.49 -7.61
C TRP A 332 -11.76 -1.41 -8.23
N LEU A 333 -11.86 -1.44 -9.56
CA LEU A 333 -12.81 -2.29 -10.28
C LEU A 333 -12.57 -3.77 -9.97
N ILE A 334 -11.34 -4.28 -10.06
CA ILE A 334 -11.06 -5.69 -9.72
C ILE A 334 -11.39 -6.02 -8.27
N SER A 335 -11.18 -5.08 -7.34
CA SER A 335 -11.52 -5.27 -5.93
C SER A 335 -13.03 -5.34 -5.72
N LYS A 336 -13.80 -4.51 -6.44
CA LYS A 336 -15.27 -4.59 -6.49
C LYS A 336 -15.72 -5.97 -6.99
N TYR A 337 -15.16 -6.45 -8.10
CA TYR A 337 -15.48 -7.78 -8.64
C TYR A 337 -15.15 -8.91 -7.67
N ILE A 338 -13.98 -8.87 -7.00
CA ILE A 338 -13.62 -9.88 -5.98
C ILE A 338 -14.65 -9.88 -4.85
N LYS A 339 -15.03 -8.71 -4.33
CA LYS A 339 -16.03 -8.60 -3.26
C LYS A 339 -17.40 -9.16 -3.68
N GLU A 340 -17.80 -8.94 -4.92
CA GLU A 340 -19.11 -9.37 -5.44
C GLU A 340 -19.14 -10.86 -5.80
N ASN A 341 -18.00 -11.47 -6.13
CA ASN A 341 -17.92 -12.81 -6.73
C ASN A 341 -17.04 -13.80 -5.95
N SER A 342 -16.55 -13.44 -4.76
CA SER A 342 -15.68 -14.29 -3.94
C SER A 342 -15.89 -14.08 -2.44
N ASN A 343 -15.58 -15.11 -1.66
CA ASN A 343 -15.53 -15.03 -0.20
C ASN A 343 -14.15 -14.58 0.32
N ALA A 344 -13.14 -14.52 -0.56
CA ALA A 344 -11.79 -14.05 -0.24
C ALA A 344 -11.83 -12.70 0.48
N LYS A 345 -11.04 -12.59 1.55
CA LYS A 345 -10.84 -11.34 2.30
C LYS A 345 -9.41 -10.86 2.24
N VAL A 346 -8.45 -11.75 2.04
CA VAL A 346 -7.02 -11.43 2.00
C VAL A 346 -6.51 -11.47 0.58
N ILE A 347 -6.03 -10.34 0.09
CA ILE A 347 -5.66 -10.10 -1.31
C ILE A 347 -4.16 -9.82 -1.39
N PHE A 348 -3.41 -10.77 -1.94
CA PHE A 348 -1.99 -10.59 -2.21
C PHE A 348 -1.75 -9.85 -3.52
N ASN A 349 -0.74 -9.00 -3.52
CA ASN A 349 -0.29 -8.28 -4.71
C ASN A 349 1.23 -8.09 -4.72
N GLY A 350 1.76 -7.54 -5.81
CA GLY A 350 3.20 -7.33 -6.05
C GLY A 350 3.71 -5.90 -5.79
N ASP A 351 2.91 -5.03 -5.15
CA ASP A 351 3.30 -3.63 -4.93
C ASP A 351 4.52 -3.53 -4.00
N GLY A 352 5.38 -2.54 -4.23
CA GLY A 352 6.63 -2.31 -3.50
C GLY A 352 7.88 -2.88 -4.19
N SER A 353 7.72 -3.81 -5.13
CA SER A 353 8.86 -4.44 -5.80
C SER A 353 9.69 -3.44 -6.60
N ASP A 354 9.06 -2.56 -7.37
CA ASP A 354 9.75 -1.56 -8.20
C ASP A 354 10.56 -0.56 -7.38
N GLU A 355 10.02 -0.10 -6.25
CA GLU A 355 10.63 0.85 -5.34
C GLU A 355 11.85 0.25 -4.64
N VAL A 356 11.76 -1.01 -4.20
CA VAL A 356 12.87 -1.71 -3.53
C VAL A 356 13.99 -2.03 -4.54
N THR A 357 13.62 -2.48 -5.72
CA THR A 357 14.57 -3.13 -6.65
C THR A 357 15.08 -2.23 -7.77
N GLY A 358 14.59 -0.99 -7.87
CA GLY A 358 14.92 -0.07 -8.97
C GLY A 358 14.31 -0.53 -10.28
N GLY A 359 13.03 -0.91 -10.25
CA GLY A 359 12.33 -1.59 -11.34
C GLY A 359 11.69 -0.68 -12.38
N TYR A 360 11.49 0.60 -12.07
CA TYR A 360 10.97 1.54 -13.05
C TYR A 360 11.97 1.79 -14.18
N MET A 361 11.48 1.89 -15.41
CA MET A 361 12.37 2.03 -16.58
C MET A 361 13.26 3.29 -16.54
N TYR A 362 12.86 4.35 -15.84
CA TYR A 362 13.69 5.54 -15.72
C TYR A 362 14.97 5.30 -14.89
N PHE A 363 15.06 4.21 -14.11
CA PHE A 363 16.31 3.83 -13.44
C PHE A 363 17.44 3.51 -14.42
N HIS A 364 17.14 3.13 -15.67
CA HIS A 364 18.16 3.00 -16.71
C HIS A 364 18.88 4.33 -17.01
N TYR A 365 18.29 5.48 -16.68
CA TYR A 365 18.90 6.80 -16.80
C TYR A 365 19.52 7.31 -15.50
N ALA A 366 19.51 6.52 -14.41
CA ALA A 366 20.21 6.90 -13.20
C ALA A 366 21.71 7.17 -13.52
N PRO A 367 22.27 8.30 -13.04
CA PRO A 367 23.60 8.74 -13.46
C PRO A 367 24.72 7.94 -12.79
N ASN A 368 24.51 7.46 -11.56
CA ASN A 368 25.47 6.68 -10.79
C ASN A 368 24.78 5.83 -9.73
N ALA A 369 25.55 4.98 -9.03
CA ALA A 369 25.05 4.06 -8.02
C ALA A 369 24.44 4.76 -6.79
N LEU A 370 24.96 5.92 -6.38
CA LEU A 370 24.44 6.67 -5.24
C LEU A 370 23.06 7.26 -5.56
N GLU A 371 22.88 7.82 -6.76
CA GLU A 371 21.59 8.33 -7.20
C GLU A 371 20.56 7.21 -7.40
N PHE A 372 20.99 6.03 -7.89
CA PHE A 372 20.13 4.85 -7.98
C PHE A 372 19.62 4.42 -6.59
N ASP A 373 20.51 4.31 -5.61
CA ASP A 373 20.15 3.90 -4.25
C ASP A 373 19.30 4.96 -3.51
N ASN A 374 19.67 6.23 -3.63
CA ASN A 374 18.91 7.34 -3.06
C ASN A 374 17.49 7.39 -3.62
N GLU A 375 17.32 7.11 -4.91
CA GLU A 375 16.00 7.06 -5.53
C GLU A 375 15.16 5.88 -5.01
N CYS A 376 15.73 4.68 -4.84
CA CYS A 376 15.02 3.55 -4.22
C CYS A 376 14.55 3.93 -2.80
N LYS A 377 15.43 4.54 -2.00
CA LYS A 377 15.12 4.98 -0.63
C LYS A 377 14.06 6.09 -0.59
N ARG A 378 14.10 7.04 -1.53
CA ARG A 378 13.11 8.10 -1.67
C ARG A 378 11.74 7.52 -2.03
N LEU A 379 11.69 6.63 -3.02
CA LEU A 379 10.45 5.97 -3.41
C LEU A 379 9.84 5.19 -2.24
N LEU A 380 10.64 4.42 -1.49
CA LEU A 380 10.18 3.70 -0.30
C LEU A 380 9.70 4.63 0.82
N LYS A 381 10.33 5.80 0.99
CA LYS A 381 9.91 6.80 1.97
C LYS A 381 8.55 7.40 1.63
N ASP A 382 8.28 7.59 0.35
CA ASP A 382 7.10 8.32 -0.14
C ASP A 382 6.01 7.40 -0.72
N ILE A 383 6.20 6.08 -0.67
CA ILE A 383 5.30 5.07 -1.27
C ILE A 383 3.86 5.16 -0.72
N HIS A 384 3.70 5.61 0.52
CA HIS A 384 2.41 5.82 1.19
C HIS A 384 1.60 6.98 0.61
N TYR A 385 2.18 7.82 -0.26
CA TYR A 385 1.43 8.82 -1.02
C TYR A 385 0.92 8.29 -2.37
N PHE A 386 1.46 7.16 -2.85
CA PHE A 386 1.26 6.68 -4.22
C PHE A 386 0.80 5.22 -4.24
N ASP A 387 1.69 4.27 -4.55
CA ASP A 387 1.36 2.87 -4.80
C ASP A 387 0.70 2.18 -3.61
N VAL A 388 1.20 2.40 -2.40
CA VAL A 388 0.58 1.83 -1.18
C VAL A 388 -0.77 2.47 -0.89
N LEU A 389 -0.93 3.78 -1.16
CA LEU A 389 -2.21 4.46 -1.03
C LEU A 389 -3.23 3.86 -1.99
N ARG A 390 -2.88 3.71 -3.28
CA ARG A 390 -3.72 3.04 -4.27
C ARG A 390 -4.09 1.63 -3.80
N SER A 391 -3.08 0.83 -3.46
CA SER A 391 -3.23 -0.59 -3.10
C SER A 391 -4.19 -0.75 -1.93
N ASP A 392 -3.95 -0.04 -0.83
CA ASP A 392 -4.82 -0.08 0.34
C ASP A 392 -6.21 0.45 0.02
N ARG A 393 -6.34 1.66 -0.54
CA ARG A 393 -7.65 2.32 -0.74
C ARG A 393 -8.55 1.56 -1.70
N SER A 394 -8.01 1.14 -2.84
CA SER A 394 -8.78 0.42 -3.85
C SER A 394 -9.25 -0.95 -3.36
N ILE A 395 -8.46 -1.65 -2.53
CA ILE A 395 -8.81 -2.98 -2.02
C ILE A 395 -9.73 -2.85 -0.80
N SER A 396 -9.34 -2.01 0.16
CA SER A 396 -10.05 -1.88 1.44
C SER A 396 -11.44 -1.28 1.31
N SER A 397 -11.71 -0.40 0.34
CA SER A 397 -13.04 0.17 0.11
C SER A 397 -14.11 -0.87 -0.26
N HIS A 398 -13.71 -2.10 -0.56
CA HIS A 398 -14.62 -3.21 -0.83
C HIS A 398 -14.60 -4.27 0.28
N GLY A 399 -14.15 -3.92 1.49
CA GLY A 399 -14.12 -4.85 2.62
C GLY A 399 -13.12 -5.99 2.42
N LEU A 400 -11.99 -5.71 1.75
CA LEU A 400 -10.88 -6.64 1.51
C LEU A 400 -9.60 -6.12 2.17
N GLU A 401 -8.60 -6.96 2.36
CA GLU A 401 -7.30 -6.61 2.93
C GLU A 401 -6.18 -6.81 1.91
N ALA A 402 -5.36 -5.80 1.70
CA ALA A 402 -4.17 -5.88 0.87
C ALA A 402 -2.97 -6.42 1.65
N ARG A 403 -2.22 -7.37 1.05
CA ARG A 403 -0.92 -7.85 1.53
C ARG A 403 0.17 -7.66 0.46
N THR A 404 1.24 -6.97 0.85
CA THR A 404 2.36 -6.53 0.00
C THR A 404 3.69 -7.14 0.49
N PRO A 405 4.03 -8.39 0.10
CA PRO A 405 5.23 -9.07 0.65
C PRO A 405 6.56 -8.39 0.29
N PHE A 406 6.63 -7.62 -0.79
CA PHE A 406 7.83 -6.86 -1.15
C PHE A 406 8.15 -5.70 -0.19
N LEU A 407 7.17 -5.25 0.61
CA LEU A 407 7.36 -4.23 1.66
C LEU A 407 7.66 -4.85 3.02
N ASP A 408 8.08 -6.11 3.03
CA ASP A 408 8.54 -6.76 4.24
C ASP A 408 9.83 -6.13 4.77
N LYS A 409 9.86 -5.77 6.05
CA LYS A 409 11.03 -5.13 6.68
C LYS A 409 12.32 -5.89 6.41
N ASN A 410 12.32 -7.22 6.56
CA ASN A 410 13.52 -8.03 6.38
C ASN A 410 13.90 -8.16 4.90
N PHE A 411 12.92 -8.27 4.00
CA PHE A 411 13.19 -8.26 2.56
C PHE A 411 13.80 -6.94 2.10
N VAL A 412 13.19 -5.80 2.48
CA VAL A 412 13.67 -4.46 2.11
C VAL A 412 15.08 -4.23 2.66
N GLN A 413 15.32 -4.51 3.94
CA GLN A 413 16.63 -4.36 4.56
C GLN A 413 17.68 -5.26 3.89
N SER A 414 17.34 -6.53 3.63
CA SER A 414 18.25 -7.47 2.97
C SER A 414 18.59 -7.02 1.55
N TYR A 415 17.61 -6.55 0.77
CA TYR A 415 17.86 -6.07 -0.58
C TYR A 415 18.67 -4.77 -0.61
N LEU A 416 18.34 -3.80 0.26
CA LEU A 416 19.07 -2.53 0.35
C LEU A 416 20.48 -2.69 0.93
N SER A 417 20.75 -3.77 1.68
CA SER A 417 22.09 -4.13 2.13
C SER A 417 23.02 -4.59 1.01
N ILE A 418 22.49 -4.94 -0.17
CA ILE A 418 23.32 -5.25 -1.34
C ILE A 418 24.03 -3.96 -1.77
N PRO A 419 25.37 -3.97 -1.94
CA PRO A 419 26.12 -2.76 -2.30
C PRO A 419 25.48 -2.02 -3.48
N ALA A 420 25.25 -0.72 -3.32
CA ALA A 420 24.58 0.12 -4.31
C ALA A 420 25.28 0.02 -5.67
N GLN A 421 26.62 0.00 -5.65
CA GLN A 421 27.44 -0.19 -6.84
C GLN A 421 27.11 -1.48 -7.58
N TYR A 422 26.89 -2.59 -6.87
CA TYR A 422 26.57 -3.87 -7.49
C TYR A 422 25.15 -3.90 -8.06
N ARG A 423 24.15 -3.39 -7.33
CA ARG A 423 22.76 -3.24 -7.82
C ARG A 423 22.69 -2.39 -9.09
N PHE A 424 23.42 -1.27 -9.12
CA PHE A 424 23.49 -0.37 -10.26
C PHE A 424 24.23 -0.98 -11.45
N GLN A 425 25.43 -1.52 -11.24
CA GLN A 425 26.27 -2.07 -12.29
C GLN A 425 25.60 -3.22 -13.02
N ILE A 426 24.99 -4.17 -12.28
CA ILE A 426 24.34 -5.33 -12.92
C ILE A 426 23.13 -4.90 -13.78
N MET A 427 22.38 -3.88 -13.36
CA MET A 427 21.28 -3.33 -14.15
C MET A 427 21.79 -2.64 -15.42
N LYS A 428 22.93 -1.93 -15.36
CA LYS A 428 23.55 -1.30 -16.53
C LYS A 428 24.13 -2.32 -17.52
N GLU A 429 24.79 -3.37 -17.02
CA GLU A 429 25.40 -4.43 -17.84
C GLU A 429 24.35 -5.27 -18.55
N THR A 430 23.33 -5.72 -17.80
CA THR A 430 22.31 -6.64 -18.33
C THR A 430 21.21 -5.91 -19.11
N LYS A 431 21.04 -4.60 -18.88
CA LYS A 431 19.94 -3.79 -19.41
C LYS A 431 18.56 -4.38 -19.12
N ILE A 432 18.45 -5.12 -18.02
CA ILE A 432 17.21 -5.72 -17.51
C ILE A 432 16.99 -5.19 -16.10
N GLU A 433 15.86 -4.52 -15.91
CA GLU A 433 15.38 -4.10 -14.60
C GLU A 433 15.08 -5.31 -13.71
N LYS A 434 15.30 -5.15 -12.40
CA LYS A 434 15.11 -6.22 -11.39
C LYS A 434 15.92 -7.49 -11.66
N TYR A 435 17.06 -7.39 -12.35
CA TYR A 435 17.87 -8.57 -12.72
C TYR A 435 18.17 -9.50 -11.54
N LEU A 436 18.60 -8.96 -10.39
CA LEU A 436 18.91 -9.76 -9.20
C LEU A 436 17.70 -10.52 -8.67
N LEU A 437 16.51 -9.89 -8.67
CA LEU A 437 15.27 -10.54 -8.29
C LEU A 437 14.92 -11.67 -9.25
N ARG A 438 14.99 -11.43 -10.56
CA ARG A 438 14.73 -12.47 -11.58
C ARG A 438 15.69 -13.64 -11.42
N LYS A 439 16.99 -13.35 -11.28
CA LYS A 439 18.03 -14.36 -11.16
C LYS A 439 17.92 -15.18 -9.87
N ALA A 440 17.46 -14.58 -8.77
CA ALA A 440 17.22 -15.30 -7.52
C ALA A 440 16.16 -16.42 -7.65
N PHE A 441 15.26 -16.31 -8.63
CA PHE A 441 14.21 -17.31 -8.91
C PHE A 441 14.42 -18.09 -10.22
N ASP A 442 15.52 -17.85 -10.94
CA ASP A 442 15.93 -18.58 -12.14
C ASP A 442 16.79 -19.80 -11.76
N ASN A 443 16.15 -20.85 -11.26
CA ASN A 443 16.78 -22.09 -10.81
C ASN A 443 15.99 -23.33 -11.27
N GLU A 444 16.48 -24.54 -10.94
CA GLU A 444 15.88 -25.81 -11.38
C GLU A 444 14.40 -25.96 -10.97
N ASN A 445 14.00 -25.35 -9.85
CA ASN A 445 12.61 -25.32 -9.38
C ASN A 445 11.90 -24.04 -9.88
N MET A 446 11.77 -23.92 -11.20
CA MET A 446 11.16 -22.75 -11.86
C MET A 446 9.73 -22.49 -11.35
N LEU A 447 9.56 -21.41 -10.58
CA LEU A 447 8.24 -20.98 -10.08
C LEU A 447 7.36 -20.36 -11.16
N LEU A 448 7.96 -19.92 -12.28
CA LEU A 448 7.28 -19.20 -13.36
C LEU A 448 7.76 -19.71 -14.72
N PRO A 449 6.96 -19.55 -15.79
CA PRO A 449 7.44 -19.68 -17.16
C PRO A 449 8.64 -18.74 -17.40
N LYS A 450 9.68 -19.21 -18.11
CA LYS A 450 10.90 -18.43 -18.36
C LYS A 450 10.64 -17.08 -19.02
N ASP A 451 9.72 -17.03 -19.96
CA ASP A 451 9.36 -15.80 -20.66
C ASP A 451 8.61 -14.81 -19.78
N VAL A 452 7.91 -15.26 -18.73
CA VAL A 452 7.33 -14.37 -17.70
C VAL A 452 8.42 -13.89 -16.76
N LEU A 453 9.28 -14.79 -16.26
CA LEU A 453 10.37 -14.46 -15.34
C LEU A 453 11.34 -13.42 -15.93
N TRP A 454 11.51 -13.42 -17.24
CA TRP A 454 12.40 -12.49 -17.95
C TRP A 454 11.66 -11.45 -18.81
N ARG A 455 10.33 -11.33 -18.69
CA ARG A 455 9.53 -10.27 -19.35
C ARG A 455 9.92 -8.91 -18.82
N ARG A 456 10.14 -7.93 -19.69
CA ARG A 456 10.40 -6.53 -19.31
C ARG A 456 9.22 -5.90 -18.57
N LYS A 457 9.50 -4.93 -17.71
CA LYS A 457 8.52 -4.21 -16.91
C LYS A 457 7.49 -3.49 -17.79
N GLU A 458 6.22 -3.66 -17.41
CA GLU A 458 5.12 -2.82 -17.86
C GLU A 458 4.36 -2.29 -16.64
N ALA A 459 4.02 -1.00 -16.64
CA ALA A 459 3.25 -0.38 -15.56
C ALA A 459 1.79 -0.82 -15.62
N PHE A 460 1.12 -0.90 -14.46
CA PHE A 460 -0.26 -1.41 -14.38
C PHE A 460 -1.22 -0.64 -15.31
N SER A 461 -1.19 0.70 -15.28
CA SER A 461 -2.03 1.55 -16.15
C SER A 461 -1.76 1.36 -17.64
N ASP A 462 -0.56 0.88 -17.99
CA ASP A 462 -0.17 0.61 -19.36
C ASP A 462 -0.62 -0.82 -19.77
N GLY A 463 -0.40 -1.81 -18.89
CA GLY A 463 -0.73 -3.21 -19.12
C GLY A 463 -2.23 -3.51 -19.25
N VAL A 464 -3.10 -2.69 -18.62
CA VAL A 464 -4.57 -2.78 -18.78
C VAL A 464 -5.09 -2.23 -20.10
N SER A 465 -4.25 -1.57 -20.90
CA SER A 465 -4.67 -0.92 -22.15
C SER A 465 -5.17 -1.91 -23.20
N ALA A 466 -6.11 -1.48 -24.04
CA ALA A 466 -6.44 -2.18 -25.27
C ALA A 466 -5.26 -2.14 -26.26
N GLN A 467 -5.20 -3.10 -27.18
CA GLN A 467 -4.12 -3.17 -28.18
C GLN A 467 -4.07 -1.94 -29.10
N LYS A 468 -5.24 -1.36 -29.41
CA LYS A 468 -5.36 -0.26 -30.38
C LYS A 468 -5.22 1.14 -29.75
N GLU A 469 -5.57 1.28 -28.47
CA GLU A 469 -5.54 2.57 -27.79
C GLU A 469 -5.14 2.38 -26.32
N SER A 470 -4.16 3.19 -25.88
CA SER A 470 -3.68 3.16 -24.52
C SER A 470 -4.65 3.86 -23.56
N TRP A 471 -4.82 3.31 -22.36
CA TRP A 471 -5.74 3.85 -21.36
C TRP A 471 -5.51 5.34 -21.07
N PHE A 472 -4.25 5.77 -20.93
CA PHE A 472 -3.95 7.19 -20.72
C PHE A 472 -4.41 8.09 -21.88
N LYS A 473 -4.39 7.61 -23.13
CA LYS A 473 -4.86 8.38 -24.30
C LYS A 473 -6.38 8.51 -24.28
N VAL A 474 -7.09 7.43 -23.93
CA VAL A 474 -8.55 7.45 -23.74
C VAL A 474 -8.94 8.54 -22.76
N ILE A 475 -8.29 8.59 -21.58
CA ILE A 475 -8.58 9.60 -20.57
C ILE A 475 -8.24 11.01 -21.08
N GLN A 476 -7.08 11.20 -21.69
CA GLN A 476 -6.67 12.50 -22.21
C GLN A 476 -7.62 13.02 -23.28
N ASN A 477 -8.09 12.15 -24.18
CA ASN A 477 -9.06 12.50 -25.21
C ASN A 477 -10.41 12.88 -24.58
N TYR A 478 -10.89 12.10 -23.61
CA TYR A 478 -12.10 12.42 -22.85
C TYR A 478 -11.99 13.77 -22.14
N ALA A 479 -10.89 14.01 -21.41
CA ALA A 479 -10.67 15.26 -20.69
C ALA A 479 -10.53 16.47 -21.64
N LYS A 480 -9.82 16.32 -22.76
CA LYS A 480 -9.71 17.38 -23.78
C LYS A 480 -11.07 17.71 -24.40
N GLN A 481 -11.91 16.72 -24.64
CA GLN A 481 -13.27 16.96 -25.15
C GLN A 481 -14.13 17.69 -24.12
N LYS A 482 -14.04 17.31 -22.83
CA LYS A 482 -14.78 17.94 -21.74
C LYS A 482 -14.36 19.39 -21.51
N TYR A 483 -13.06 19.69 -21.60
CA TYR A 483 -12.48 21.02 -21.37
C TYR A 483 -11.94 21.65 -22.65
N LYS A 484 -12.65 21.47 -23.77
CA LYS A 484 -12.23 21.93 -25.11
C LYS A 484 -11.97 23.44 -25.20
N ASP A 485 -12.64 24.22 -24.35
CA ASP A 485 -12.54 25.68 -24.31
C ASP A 485 -11.38 26.16 -23.43
N MET A 486 -10.70 25.25 -22.71
CA MET A 486 -9.52 25.55 -21.90
C MET A 486 -8.24 25.31 -22.71
N ASN A 487 -7.39 26.32 -22.81
CA ASN A 487 -6.10 26.20 -23.51
C ASN A 487 -5.04 25.55 -22.59
N LEU A 488 -5.15 24.24 -22.34
CA LEU A 488 -4.25 23.47 -21.49
C LEU A 488 -3.45 22.45 -22.31
N ASP A 489 -2.12 22.51 -22.19
CA ASP A 489 -1.21 21.62 -22.93
C ASP A 489 -1.03 20.24 -22.28
N GLY A 490 -0.67 19.24 -23.11
CA GLY A 490 -0.27 17.91 -22.65
C GLY A 490 -1.33 17.21 -21.79
N PRO A 491 -0.97 16.66 -20.60
CA PRO A 491 -1.93 16.09 -19.65
C PRO A 491 -2.69 17.15 -18.83
N GLY A 492 -2.66 18.44 -19.23
CA GLY A 492 -3.25 19.54 -18.48
C GLY A 492 -4.76 19.36 -18.23
N CYS A 493 -5.54 19.02 -19.26
CA CYS A 493 -6.98 18.76 -19.11
C CYS A 493 -7.27 17.56 -18.19
N GLU A 494 -6.45 16.50 -18.25
CA GLU A 494 -6.58 15.32 -17.37
C GLU A 494 -6.27 15.68 -15.91
N LYS A 495 -5.16 16.39 -15.66
CA LYS A 495 -4.81 16.87 -14.31
C LYS A 495 -5.90 17.78 -13.75
N TYR A 496 -6.47 18.63 -14.60
CA TYR A 496 -7.59 19.49 -14.22
C TYR A 496 -8.84 18.68 -13.88
N LEU A 497 -9.23 17.69 -14.72
CA LEU A 497 -10.34 16.77 -14.45
C LEU A 497 -10.20 16.13 -13.07
N TYR A 498 -9.05 15.55 -12.77
CA TYR A 498 -8.83 14.86 -11.49
C TYR A 498 -8.87 15.84 -10.32
N ARG A 499 -8.31 17.04 -10.50
CA ARG A 499 -8.30 18.05 -9.44
C ARG A 499 -9.69 18.62 -9.18
N GLU A 500 -10.49 18.83 -10.21
CA GLU A 500 -11.89 19.25 -10.10
C GLU A 500 -12.70 18.22 -9.29
N ILE A 501 -12.59 16.94 -9.67
CA ILE A 501 -13.27 15.84 -8.94
C ILE A 501 -12.78 15.76 -7.50
N PHE A 502 -11.47 15.82 -7.26
CA PHE A 502 -10.94 15.78 -5.89
C PHE A 502 -11.47 16.94 -5.04
N ASN A 503 -11.43 18.16 -5.56
CA ASN A 503 -11.91 19.35 -4.83
C ASN A 503 -13.42 19.30 -4.55
N LYS A 504 -14.21 18.60 -5.39
CA LYS A 504 -15.64 18.36 -5.15
C LYS A 504 -15.89 17.58 -3.85
N TYR A 505 -15.04 16.59 -3.53
CA TYR A 505 -15.21 15.72 -2.35
C TYR A 505 -14.34 16.10 -1.16
N TYR A 506 -13.19 16.72 -1.42
CA TYR A 506 -12.14 17.02 -0.45
C TYR A 506 -11.71 18.50 -0.52
N PRO A 507 -12.64 19.45 -0.32
CA PRO A 507 -12.28 20.87 -0.26
C PRO A 507 -11.24 21.08 0.85
N ASN A 508 -10.30 22.00 0.65
CA ASN A 508 -9.25 22.35 1.61
C ASN A 508 -8.28 21.21 2.02
N CYS A 509 -8.32 20.05 1.34
CA CYS A 509 -7.49 18.89 1.68
C CYS A 509 -6.17 18.78 0.90
N LYS A 510 -5.70 19.87 0.27
CA LYS A 510 -4.53 19.83 -0.62
C LYS A 510 -3.23 19.33 0.05
N GLU A 511 -3.14 19.43 1.37
CA GLU A 511 -1.95 19.01 2.14
C GLU A 511 -1.88 17.48 2.36
N ALA A 512 -2.95 16.74 2.03
CA ALA A 512 -2.97 15.28 2.11
C ALA A 512 -2.01 14.62 1.10
N ILE A 513 -1.84 15.22 -0.07
CA ILE A 513 -0.95 14.76 -1.15
C ILE A 513 0.04 15.89 -1.46
N PRO A 514 1.26 15.85 -0.91
CA PRO A 514 2.17 17.00 -0.90
C PRO A 514 2.72 17.33 -2.29
N TYR A 515 2.81 16.34 -3.19
CA TYR A 515 3.32 16.51 -4.54
C TYR A 515 2.83 15.38 -5.47
N MET A 516 3.02 15.55 -6.78
CA MET A 516 2.61 14.61 -7.82
C MET A 516 3.77 13.66 -8.17
N TRP A 517 3.48 12.38 -8.38
CA TRP A 517 4.48 11.40 -8.78
C TRP A 517 5.02 11.72 -10.18
N MET A 518 6.34 11.77 -10.33
CA MET A 518 7.02 11.96 -11.61
C MET A 518 8.32 11.14 -11.65
N PRO A 519 8.68 10.56 -12.81
CA PRO A 519 9.94 9.82 -12.96
C PRO A 519 11.14 10.75 -12.82
N LYS A 520 12.19 10.30 -12.11
CA LYS A 520 13.45 11.04 -11.98
C LYS A 520 14.37 10.76 -13.18
N PHE A 521 15.42 11.57 -13.32
CA PHE A 521 16.51 11.41 -14.31
C PHE A 521 16.10 11.59 -15.78
N VAL A 522 14.83 11.88 -16.04
CA VAL A 522 14.28 12.09 -17.38
C VAL A 522 13.47 13.39 -17.38
N ASN A 523 13.50 14.11 -18.50
CA ASN A 523 12.67 15.30 -18.70
C ASN A 523 11.27 14.86 -19.15
N ALA A 524 10.44 14.44 -18.20
CA ALA A 524 9.08 13.97 -18.47
C ALA A 524 8.04 15.06 -18.20
N LEU A 525 7.11 15.26 -19.14
CA LEU A 525 5.93 16.14 -18.97
C LEU A 525 4.69 15.39 -18.47
N ASP A 526 4.70 14.06 -18.61
CA ASP A 526 3.66 13.12 -18.18
C ASP A 526 4.31 11.98 -17.38
N ALA A 527 3.57 11.42 -16.43
CA ALA A 527 4.02 10.33 -15.58
C ALA A 527 3.88 8.93 -16.23
N SER A 528 3.16 8.80 -17.36
CA SER A 528 3.07 7.52 -18.08
C SER A 528 4.43 7.11 -18.63
N ALA A 529 4.82 5.87 -18.32
CA ALA A 529 6.08 5.30 -18.73
C ALA A 529 6.19 5.23 -20.27
N ARG A 530 5.07 4.99 -20.99
CA ARG A 530 5.00 4.99 -22.46
C ARG A 530 5.36 6.31 -23.13
N THR A 531 5.43 7.42 -22.39
CA THR A 531 5.89 8.71 -22.93
C THR A 531 7.41 8.85 -22.95
N LEU A 532 8.12 8.02 -22.19
CA LEU A 532 9.57 8.03 -22.11
C LEU A 532 10.21 7.42 -23.37
N ASP A 533 11.32 7.99 -23.84
CA ASP A 533 11.98 7.55 -25.07
C ASP A 533 12.48 6.10 -25.01
N ILE A 534 12.80 5.59 -23.81
CA ILE A 534 13.17 4.19 -23.58
C ILE A 534 12.05 3.18 -23.91
N TYR A 535 10.79 3.61 -23.90
CA TYR A 535 9.66 2.79 -24.35
C TYR A 535 9.45 2.89 -25.86
N LYS A 536 9.85 3.99 -26.50
CA LYS A 536 9.71 4.16 -27.96
C LYS A 536 10.71 3.30 -28.73
N SER A 537 11.93 3.11 -28.19
CA SER A 537 12.92 2.20 -28.78
C SER A 537 12.48 0.73 -28.78
N LYS A 538 11.64 0.31 -27.82
CA LYS A 538 11.04 -1.04 -27.76
C LYS A 538 10.21 -1.36 -29.01
N HIS A 539 9.32 -0.45 -29.42
CA HIS A 539 8.48 -0.68 -30.60
C HIS A 539 9.27 -0.69 -31.91
N ALA A 540 10.40 0.02 -31.98
CA ALA A 540 11.27 -0.05 -33.15
C ALA A 540 12.00 -1.41 -33.24
N GLU A 541 12.50 -1.95 -32.13
CA GLU A 541 13.21 -3.24 -32.11
C GLU A 541 12.28 -4.46 -32.27
N GLU A 542 11.04 -4.39 -31.75
CA GLU A 542 10.03 -5.44 -31.92
C GLU A 542 9.48 -5.51 -33.36
N ASN A 543 9.31 -4.37 -34.04
CA ASN A 543 8.87 -4.33 -35.44
C ASN A 543 9.94 -4.87 -36.40
N VAL A 544 11.23 -4.61 -36.15
CA VAL A 544 12.34 -5.15 -36.98
C VAL A 544 12.44 -6.68 -36.87
N LYS A 545 12.04 -7.28 -35.74
CA LYS A 545 12.01 -8.74 -35.59
C LYS A 545 10.81 -9.42 -36.25
N LEU A 546 9.72 -8.69 -36.50
CA LEU A 546 8.54 -9.22 -37.20
C LEU A 546 8.66 -9.14 -38.72
N GLU A 547 9.46 -8.22 -39.26
CA GLU A 547 9.76 -8.13 -40.70
C GLU A 547 10.91 -9.05 -41.15
N SER A 548 11.58 -9.73 -40.21
CA SER A 548 12.70 -10.64 -40.48
C SER A 548 12.41 -12.12 -40.19
N CYS A 549 11.12 -12.50 -40.07
CA CYS A 549 10.66 -13.90 -40.05
C CYS A 549 9.84 -14.23 -41.29
#